data_AF-M6FKE0-F1
#
_entry.id   AF-M6FKE0-F1
#
_cell.length_a   1.000
_cell.length_b   1.000
_cell.length_c   1.000
_cell.angle_alpha   90.00
_cell.angle_beta   90.00
_cell.angle_gamma   90.00
#
_symmetry.space_group_name_H-M   'P 1'
#
loop_
_entity.id
_entity.type
_entity.pdbx_description
1 polymer ?
#
loop_
_entity_poly.entity_id
_entity_poly.type
_entity_poly.pdbx_seq_one_letter_code
_entity_poly.pdbx_strand_id
1 'polypeptide(L)'
;MYLYIFPVIVTVFFFVSSSLFGENWKLDLEQTNEILKHIQKDHRVHWKNLETQTDFNLLRNKINKGSKSEVLKRFNEIEQTNGLKNFHQVDFNQDGKLDLIYDPEYPTQDFVLIYLNTPKGYKLLYDRGGMLVDFKPSQKFVTFFIKTPSCCCLQYGSLEILNFDFNSNQLKSQISISYSGALHWPTQLEYFKRFKVSKNSAKLRTALVIDDKEIPDPCSDQKIQGNMIDSYNTNFEGFALSNGLNEKQMSDWYFVLIPSPYIKDKVYNLGWFQKQDLKFTDVK
;
A
#
# COMPACT_ATOMS: atom_id res chain seq x y z
N MET A 1 -29.77 -46.88 -26.02
CA MET A 1 -30.25 -45.77 -25.18
C MET A 1 -29.23 -45.58 -24.06
N TYR A 2 -28.39 -44.55 -24.18
CA TYR A 2 -27.45 -44.13 -23.15
C TYR A 2 -28.20 -43.41 -22.03
N LEU A 3 -27.74 -43.61 -20.79
CA LEU A 3 -27.55 -42.64 -19.68
C LEU A 3 -27.62 -43.43 -18.37
N TYR A 4 -26.48 -43.96 -17.91
CA TYR A 4 -25.57 -43.33 -16.94
C TYR A 4 -26.27 -42.88 -15.64
N ILE A 5 -26.22 -43.79 -14.67
CA ILE A 5 -26.49 -43.53 -13.26
C ILE A 5 -25.18 -43.06 -12.64
N PHE A 6 -25.16 -41.85 -12.09
CA PHE A 6 -24.08 -41.35 -11.23
C PHE A 6 -24.22 -41.94 -9.82
N PRO A 7 -23.14 -42.51 -9.26
CA PRO A 7 -22.95 -42.52 -7.82
C PRO A 7 -21.85 -41.54 -7.41
N VAL A 8 -22.20 -40.79 -6.39
CA VAL A 8 -21.41 -39.82 -5.62
C VAL A 8 -20.05 -40.40 -5.24
N ILE A 9 -18.98 -39.68 -5.56
CA ILE A 9 -17.69 -39.81 -4.89
C ILE A 9 -17.45 -38.52 -4.11
N VAL A 10 -17.37 -38.67 -2.80
CA VAL A 10 -17.01 -37.65 -1.83
C VAL A 10 -15.52 -37.35 -2.02
N THR A 11 -15.21 -36.16 -2.52
CA THR A 11 -13.85 -35.64 -2.51
C THR A 11 -13.69 -34.72 -1.31
N VAL A 12 -12.90 -35.17 -0.35
CA VAL A 12 -12.41 -34.38 0.79
C VAL A 12 -11.55 -33.25 0.22
N PHE A 13 -12.07 -32.03 0.22
CA PHE A 13 -11.28 -30.84 -0.05
C PHE A 13 -10.53 -30.45 1.23
N PHE A 14 -9.23 -30.71 1.25
CA PHE A 14 -8.33 -29.95 2.09
C PHE A 14 -8.34 -28.51 1.57
N PHE A 15 -9.03 -27.62 2.27
CA PHE A 15 -8.85 -26.19 2.10
C PHE A 15 -7.45 -25.82 2.60
N VAL A 16 -6.50 -25.71 1.68
CA VAL A 16 -5.38 -24.78 1.86
C VAL A 16 -5.74 -23.56 1.04
N SER A 17 -6.27 -22.54 1.72
CA SER A 17 -6.63 -21.26 1.14
C SER A 17 -5.38 -20.52 0.67
N SER A 18 -5.06 -20.61 -0.62
CA SER A 18 -4.16 -19.70 -1.31
C SER A 18 -4.97 -18.89 -2.33
N SER A 19 -5.75 -17.92 -1.84
CA SER A 19 -6.44 -16.95 -2.72
C SER A 19 -6.68 -15.64 -1.98
N LEU A 20 -5.64 -15.05 -1.43
CA LEU A 20 -5.78 -13.85 -0.61
C LEU A 20 -5.80 -12.56 -1.44
N PHE A 21 -5.43 -12.61 -2.71
CA PHE A 21 -5.27 -11.38 -3.49
C PHE A 21 -5.79 -11.62 -4.91
N GLY A 22 -6.25 -10.58 -5.61
CA GLY A 22 -6.41 -10.63 -7.08
C GLY A 22 -7.75 -10.15 -7.66
N GLU A 23 -8.89 -10.32 -6.98
CA GLU A 23 -10.19 -9.97 -7.59
C GLU A 23 -11.12 -9.28 -6.58
N ASN A 24 -11.06 -7.94 -6.58
CA ASN A 24 -11.80 -7.01 -5.71
C ASN A 24 -11.35 -7.02 -4.24
N TRP A 25 -10.31 -6.24 -3.94
CA TRP A 25 -10.00 -5.79 -2.58
C TRP A 25 -11.20 -5.00 -2.02
N LYS A 26 -12.12 -5.71 -1.38
CA LYS A 26 -13.03 -5.15 -0.38
C LYS A 26 -12.30 -5.26 0.94
N LEU A 27 -11.89 -4.14 1.53
CA LEU A 27 -11.21 -4.12 2.81
C LEU A 27 -11.96 -4.96 3.85
N ASP A 28 -11.31 -6.03 4.28
CA ASP A 28 -11.73 -6.94 5.32
C ASP A 28 -10.64 -7.01 6.41
N LEU A 29 -10.85 -7.86 7.41
CA LEU A 29 -9.91 -8.02 8.52
C LEU A 29 -8.53 -8.46 8.05
N GLU A 30 -8.47 -9.43 7.14
CA GLU A 30 -7.22 -10.02 6.66
C GLU A 30 -6.41 -9.00 5.85
N GLN A 31 -7.05 -8.32 4.90
CA GLN A 31 -6.44 -7.26 4.11
C GLN A 31 -5.96 -6.11 4.98
N THR A 32 -6.73 -5.75 6.02
CA THR A 32 -6.34 -4.65 6.89
C THR A 32 -5.16 -5.01 7.79
N ASN A 33 -5.11 -6.24 8.30
CA ASN A 33 -3.95 -6.73 9.03
C ASN A 33 -2.69 -6.74 8.14
N GLU A 34 -2.83 -7.15 6.89
CA GLU A 34 -1.74 -7.10 5.93
C GLU A 34 -1.30 -5.67 5.62
N ILE A 35 -2.22 -4.71 5.46
CA ILE A 35 -1.88 -3.28 5.33
C ILE A 35 -1.03 -2.82 6.53
N LEU A 36 -1.50 -3.06 7.75
CA LEU A 36 -0.85 -2.57 8.96
C LEU A 36 0.54 -3.16 9.17
N LYS A 37 0.69 -4.46 8.89
CA LYS A 37 1.99 -5.15 8.90
C LYS A 37 3.02 -4.47 7.99
N HIS A 38 2.62 -4.05 6.79
CA HIS A 38 3.54 -3.40 5.84
C HIS A 38 3.76 -1.92 6.16
N ILE A 39 2.77 -1.22 6.71
CA ILE A 39 2.97 0.16 7.18
C ILE A 39 4.00 0.21 8.32
N GLN A 40 3.94 -0.75 9.25
CA GLN A 40 4.91 -0.84 10.36
C GLN A 40 6.25 -1.46 9.95
N LYS A 41 6.40 -1.94 8.71
CA LYS A 41 7.64 -2.54 8.23
C LYS A 41 8.66 -1.46 7.89
N ASP A 42 9.82 -1.51 8.55
CA ASP A 42 10.92 -0.58 8.32
C ASP A 42 12.09 -1.19 7.52
N HIS A 43 11.91 -2.42 7.04
CA HIS A 43 12.91 -3.16 6.28
C HIS A 43 12.47 -3.32 4.82
N ARG A 44 13.43 -3.18 3.91
CA ARG A 44 13.27 -3.32 2.46
C ARG A 44 13.23 -4.78 2.02
N VAL A 45 12.84 -5.00 0.77
CA VAL A 45 13.04 -6.30 0.12
C VAL A 45 14.54 -6.64 0.07
N HIS A 46 14.88 -7.87 0.43
CA HIS A 46 16.23 -8.39 0.27
C HIS A 46 16.37 -9.11 -1.08
N TRP A 47 16.91 -8.40 -2.07
CA TRP A 47 16.96 -8.86 -3.47
C TRP A 47 17.84 -10.09 -3.74
N LYS A 48 18.82 -10.37 -2.87
CA LYS A 48 19.84 -11.41 -3.06
C LYS A 48 19.30 -12.82 -3.38
N ASN A 49 18.08 -13.14 -2.94
CA ASN A 49 17.46 -14.46 -3.16
C ASN A 49 16.39 -14.46 -4.26
N LEU A 50 16.11 -13.31 -4.87
CA LEU A 50 14.96 -13.07 -5.74
C LEU A 50 15.38 -12.63 -7.15
N GLU A 51 16.55 -12.01 -7.26
CA GLU A 51 17.06 -11.49 -8.52
C GLU A 51 18.05 -12.44 -9.21
N THR A 52 18.10 -12.34 -10.52
CA THR A 52 19.23 -12.82 -11.31
C THR A 52 20.31 -11.75 -11.35
N GLN A 53 21.59 -12.17 -11.41
CA GLN A 53 22.70 -11.23 -11.56
C GLN A 53 22.50 -10.32 -12.79
N THR A 54 22.51 -9.01 -12.56
CA THR A 54 22.28 -8.01 -13.61
C THR A 54 23.52 -7.82 -14.48
N ASP A 55 23.42 -8.09 -15.79
CA ASP A 55 24.39 -7.64 -16.79
C ASP A 55 23.93 -6.29 -17.37
N PHE A 56 24.57 -5.21 -16.92
CA PHE A 56 24.23 -3.85 -17.32
C PHE A 56 24.48 -3.56 -18.80
N ASN A 57 25.42 -4.24 -19.46
CA ASN A 57 25.66 -4.06 -20.89
C ASN A 57 24.50 -4.68 -21.69
N LEU A 58 24.06 -5.87 -21.30
CA LEU A 58 22.90 -6.53 -21.90
C LEU A 58 21.62 -5.72 -21.65
N LEU A 59 21.44 -5.22 -20.42
CA LEU A 59 20.30 -4.39 -20.05
C LEU A 59 20.23 -3.11 -20.88
N ARG A 60 21.34 -2.39 -21.01
CA ARG A 60 21.43 -1.17 -21.84
C ARG A 60 21.10 -1.46 -23.29
N ASN A 61 21.64 -2.54 -23.87
CA ASN A 61 21.33 -2.94 -25.24
C ASN A 61 19.84 -3.21 -25.45
N LYS A 62 19.18 -3.85 -24.47
CA LYS A 62 17.75 -4.15 -24.50
C LYS A 62 16.90 -2.88 -24.38
N ILE A 63 17.29 -1.95 -23.50
CA ILE A 63 16.62 -0.65 -23.36
C ILE A 63 16.74 0.14 -24.67
N ASN A 64 17.94 0.18 -25.27
CA ASN A 64 18.19 0.90 -26.53
C ASN A 64 17.42 0.34 -27.74
N LYS A 65 17.21 -0.98 -27.81
CA LYS A 65 16.61 -1.64 -28.97
C LYS A 65 15.08 -1.61 -29.03
N GLY A 66 14.40 -1.33 -27.91
CA GLY A 66 12.93 -1.42 -27.86
C GLY A 66 12.24 -0.37 -27.02
N SER A 67 12.88 0.19 -25.99
CA SER A 67 12.16 1.05 -25.06
C SER A 67 11.86 2.43 -25.63
N LYS A 68 10.75 3.03 -25.18
CA LYS A 68 10.42 4.44 -25.50
C LYS A 68 11.55 5.36 -24.99
N SER A 69 11.66 6.54 -25.60
CA SER A 69 12.64 7.59 -25.24
C SER A 69 12.67 7.90 -23.74
N GLU A 70 11.53 7.83 -23.06
CA GLU A 70 11.39 8.10 -21.63
C GLU A 70 12.09 7.07 -20.74
N VAL A 71 11.97 5.77 -21.04
CA VAL A 71 12.64 4.70 -20.27
C VAL A 71 14.16 4.83 -20.41
N LEU A 72 14.63 5.11 -21.63
CA LEU A 72 16.04 5.35 -21.89
C LEU A 72 16.55 6.60 -21.18
N LYS A 73 15.76 7.69 -21.19
CA LYS A 73 16.08 8.92 -20.46
C LYS A 73 16.26 8.66 -18.96
N ARG A 74 15.29 7.99 -18.32
CA ARG A 74 15.36 7.63 -16.89
C ARG A 74 16.55 6.74 -16.57
N PHE A 75 16.82 5.74 -17.42
CA PHE A 75 17.98 4.86 -17.25
C PHE A 75 19.29 5.66 -17.29
N ASN A 76 19.45 6.57 -18.24
CA ASN A 76 20.64 7.42 -18.35
C ASN A 76 20.78 8.39 -17.17
N GLU A 77 19.67 8.93 -16.64
CA GLU A 77 19.66 9.76 -15.43
C GLU A 77 20.19 8.99 -14.22
N ILE A 78 19.70 7.75 -14.01
CA ILE A 78 20.14 6.87 -12.92
C ILE A 78 21.60 6.43 -13.09
N GLU A 79 22.04 6.21 -14.33
CA GLU A 79 23.42 5.86 -14.62
C GLU A 79 24.38 6.99 -14.23
N GLN A 80 24.01 8.25 -14.49
CA GLN A 80 24.81 9.42 -14.12
C GLN A 80 24.96 9.60 -12.61
N THR A 81 24.02 9.09 -11.81
CA THR A 81 24.07 9.15 -10.35
C THR A 81 24.71 7.91 -9.71
N ASN A 82 25.31 7.01 -10.51
CA ASN A 82 25.81 5.70 -10.07
C ASN A 82 24.73 4.83 -9.39
N GLY A 83 23.46 5.06 -9.72
CA GLY A 83 22.31 4.34 -9.15
C GLY A 83 22.10 2.95 -9.75
N LEU A 84 22.87 2.55 -10.77
CA LEU A 84 22.65 1.29 -11.48
C LEU A 84 22.60 0.04 -10.57
N LYS A 85 23.34 0.05 -9.45
CA LYS A 85 23.32 -1.02 -8.43
C LYS A 85 21.94 -1.31 -7.83
N ASN A 86 21.00 -0.37 -7.94
CA ASN A 86 19.64 -0.47 -7.41
C ASN A 86 18.64 -0.99 -8.46
N PHE A 87 19.12 -1.41 -9.64
CA PHE A 87 18.32 -2.14 -10.61
C PHE A 87 18.35 -3.64 -10.33
N HIS A 88 17.17 -4.21 -10.25
CA HIS A 88 16.90 -5.60 -9.99
C HIS A 88 16.18 -6.23 -11.17
N GLN A 89 16.64 -7.39 -11.61
CA GLN A 89 15.99 -8.18 -12.65
C GLN A 89 15.26 -9.36 -12.03
N VAL A 90 13.95 -9.42 -12.22
CA VAL A 90 13.08 -10.45 -11.65
C VAL A 90 11.98 -10.79 -12.65
N ASP A 91 11.59 -12.05 -12.75
CA ASP A 91 10.38 -12.46 -13.49
C ASP A 91 9.18 -12.36 -12.54
N PHE A 92 8.65 -11.15 -12.34
CA PHE A 92 7.59 -10.95 -11.35
C PHE A 92 6.22 -11.40 -11.87
N ASN A 93 6.03 -11.47 -13.20
CA ASN A 93 4.79 -11.91 -13.83
C ASN A 93 4.78 -13.39 -14.22
N GLN A 94 5.88 -14.12 -13.95
CA GLN A 94 6.06 -15.55 -14.22
C GLN A 94 5.87 -15.90 -15.70
N ASP A 95 6.26 -15.01 -16.62
CA ASP A 95 6.18 -15.23 -18.06
C ASP A 95 7.46 -15.83 -18.66
N GLY A 96 8.46 -16.11 -17.82
CA GLY A 96 9.77 -16.63 -18.19
C GLY A 96 10.74 -15.55 -18.65
N LYS A 97 10.38 -14.27 -18.60
CA LYS A 97 11.24 -13.16 -18.98
C LYS A 97 11.51 -12.25 -17.80
N LEU A 98 12.75 -11.79 -17.72
CA LEU A 98 13.14 -10.85 -16.67
C LEU A 98 12.58 -9.46 -16.94
N ASP A 99 11.77 -9.00 -16.00
CA ASP A 99 11.33 -7.62 -15.81
C ASP A 99 12.41 -6.80 -15.09
N LEU A 100 12.17 -5.51 -14.94
CA LEU A 100 13.14 -4.59 -14.32
C LEU A 100 12.46 -3.76 -13.23
N ILE A 101 13.07 -3.75 -12.05
CA ILE A 101 12.66 -2.91 -10.92
C ILE A 101 13.85 -2.04 -10.51
N TYR A 102 13.61 -0.74 -10.35
CA TYR A 102 14.55 0.17 -9.69
C TYR A 102 14.02 0.43 -8.28
N ASP A 103 14.77 0.00 -7.26
CA ASP A 103 14.44 0.20 -5.84
C ASP A 103 15.53 1.06 -5.20
N PRO A 104 15.42 2.39 -5.28
CA PRO A 104 16.49 3.28 -4.83
C PRO A 104 16.74 3.13 -3.34
N GLU A 105 17.98 3.31 -2.89
CA GLU A 105 18.30 3.47 -1.46
C GLU A 105 17.48 4.62 -0.85
N TYR A 106 17.12 4.56 0.43
CA TYR A 106 16.33 5.60 1.12
C TYR A 106 17.13 6.08 2.32
N PRO A 107 17.09 7.38 2.65
CA PRO A 107 16.31 8.45 2.01
C PRO A 107 16.94 8.97 0.71
N THR A 108 16.20 8.90 -0.40
CA THR A 108 16.55 9.56 -1.67
C THR A 108 15.31 10.21 -2.27
N GLN A 109 15.53 11.16 -3.18
CA GLN A 109 14.45 11.75 -3.99
C GLN A 109 14.06 10.87 -5.18
N ASP A 110 14.72 9.73 -5.33
CA ASP A 110 14.50 8.83 -6.44
C ASP A 110 13.16 8.10 -6.30
N PHE A 111 12.63 7.65 -7.43
CA PHE A 111 11.37 6.93 -7.50
C PHE A 111 11.61 5.43 -7.59
N VAL A 112 10.73 4.66 -6.97
CA VAL A 112 10.59 3.24 -7.31
C VAL A 112 10.05 3.17 -8.73
N LEU A 113 10.76 2.46 -9.61
CA LEU A 113 10.36 2.26 -10.99
C LEU A 113 10.10 0.78 -11.24
N ILE A 114 8.93 0.45 -11.79
CA ILE A 114 8.59 -0.93 -12.16
C ILE A 114 8.39 -0.97 -13.67
N TYR A 115 9.13 -1.82 -14.36
CA TYR A 115 9.06 -1.99 -15.81
C TYR A 115 8.73 -3.43 -16.17
N LEU A 116 7.71 -3.60 -17.01
CA LEU A 116 7.38 -4.87 -17.62
C LEU A 116 8.18 -5.09 -18.90
N ASN A 117 8.75 -6.26 -19.06
CA ASN A 117 9.44 -6.67 -20.27
C ASN A 117 8.45 -7.17 -21.33
N THR A 118 8.31 -6.42 -22.42
CA THR A 118 7.43 -6.77 -23.53
C THR A 118 8.22 -7.10 -24.79
N PRO A 119 7.62 -7.73 -25.83
CA PRO A 119 8.27 -7.91 -27.13
C PRO A 119 8.75 -6.59 -27.77
N LYS A 120 8.15 -5.46 -27.38
CA LYS A 120 8.54 -4.12 -27.84
C LYS A 120 9.53 -3.44 -26.89
N GLY A 121 10.16 -4.15 -25.95
CA GLY A 121 11.04 -3.57 -24.94
C GLY A 121 10.33 -3.30 -23.61
N TYR A 122 10.98 -2.55 -22.73
CA TYR A 122 10.46 -2.29 -21.38
C TYR A 122 9.35 -1.24 -21.40
N LYS A 123 8.25 -1.54 -20.72
CA LYS A 123 7.10 -0.65 -20.50
C LYS A 123 7.08 -0.24 -19.03
N LEU A 124 7.15 1.06 -18.75
CA LEU A 124 6.98 1.61 -17.41
C LEU A 124 5.55 1.34 -16.91
N LEU A 125 5.45 0.78 -15.70
CA LEU A 125 4.21 0.45 -15.01
C LEU A 125 3.97 1.31 -13.78
N TYR A 126 5.04 1.81 -13.14
CA TYR A 126 4.95 2.62 -11.92
C TYR A 126 6.17 3.53 -11.76
N ASP A 127 5.96 4.76 -11.30
CA ASP A 127 6.98 5.80 -11.14
C ASP A 127 6.68 6.79 -9.99
N ARG A 128 6.82 6.34 -8.74
CA ARG A 128 6.62 7.21 -7.56
C ARG A 128 7.68 7.00 -6.50
N GLY A 129 7.86 8.01 -5.66
CA GLY A 129 8.74 7.96 -4.50
C GLY A 129 8.35 6.86 -3.52
N GLY A 130 9.33 6.42 -2.73
CA GLY A 130 9.17 5.41 -1.70
C GLY A 130 10.28 4.36 -1.75
N MET A 131 10.04 3.25 -1.07
CA MET A 131 10.89 2.07 -1.08
C MET A 131 10.04 0.81 -1.18
N LEU A 132 10.53 -0.20 -1.90
CA LEU A 132 9.82 -1.47 -1.97
C LEU A 132 10.03 -2.25 -0.66
N VAL A 133 8.96 -2.39 0.12
CA VAL A 133 9.01 -3.11 1.41
C VAL A 133 8.60 -4.56 1.27
N ASP A 134 7.77 -4.90 0.29
CA ASP A 134 7.46 -6.29 -0.04
C ASP A 134 6.96 -6.42 -1.48
N PHE A 135 7.09 -7.61 -2.07
CA PHE A 135 6.37 -7.98 -3.27
C PHE A 135 5.95 -9.45 -3.20
N LYS A 136 4.68 -9.71 -3.51
CA LYS A 136 4.04 -11.02 -3.34
C LYS A 136 3.50 -11.52 -4.67
N PRO A 137 4.23 -12.41 -5.37
CA PRO A 137 3.71 -13.07 -6.54
C PRO A 137 2.63 -14.09 -6.16
N SER A 138 1.62 -14.23 -7.02
CA SER A 138 0.59 -15.26 -6.98
C SER A 138 0.52 -15.94 -8.35
N GLN A 139 -0.46 -16.82 -8.57
CA GLN A 139 -0.64 -17.50 -9.86
C GLN A 139 -1.14 -16.59 -10.99
N LYS A 140 -1.79 -15.46 -10.66
CA LYS A 140 -2.47 -14.60 -11.65
C LYS A 140 -2.11 -13.11 -11.58
N PHE A 141 -1.44 -12.70 -10.52
CA PHE A 141 -1.10 -11.31 -10.26
C PHE A 141 0.12 -11.24 -9.33
N VAL A 142 0.72 -10.06 -9.26
CA VAL A 142 1.72 -9.71 -8.25
C VAL A 142 1.23 -8.49 -7.48
N THR A 143 1.44 -8.50 -6.16
CA THR A 143 1.16 -7.37 -5.29
C THR A 143 2.46 -6.73 -4.84
N PHE A 144 2.66 -5.44 -5.12
CA PHE A 144 3.78 -4.67 -4.59
C PHE A 144 3.33 -3.81 -3.41
N PHE A 145 4.18 -3.71 -2.39
CA PHE A 145 4.00 -2.87 -1.23
C PHE A 145 5.13 -1.84 -1.22
N ILE A 146 4.80 -0.58 -1.48
CA ILE A 146 5.76 0.51 -1.59
C ILE A 146 5.47 1.51 -0.48
N LYS A 147 6.42 1.65 0.44
CA LYS A 147 6.29 2.55 1.58
C LYS A 147 7.05 3.83 1.32
N THR A 148 6.41 4.96 1.53
CA THR A 148 7.09 6.26 1.69
C THR A 148 7.08 6.59 3.17
N PRO A 149 8.22 6.46 3.87
CA PRO A 149 8.28 6.85 5.28
C PRO A 149 7.94 8.32 5.46
N SER A 150 7.30 8.67 6.58
CA SER A 150 7.20 10.06 7.01
C SER A 150 8.60 10.55 7.34
N CYS A 151 9.12 11.52 6.60
CA CYS A 151 10.43 12.09 6.84
C CYS A 151 10.46 13.59 6.59
N CYS A 152 11.48 14.25 7.14
CA CYS A 152 11.80 15.63 6.84
C CYS A 152 10.59 16.55 7.07
N CYS A 153 10.28 17.37 6.06
CA CYS A 153 9.14 18.28 6.01
C CYS A 153 7.85 17.62 5.48
N LEU A 154 7.73 16.29 5.52
CA LEU A 154 6.47 15.60 5.24
C LEU A 154 5.94 15.04 6.55
N GLN A 155 4.89 15.68 7.08
CA GLN A 155 4.18 15.20 8.28
C GLN A 155 3.50 13.85 8.06
N TYR A 156 3.44 13.37 6.81
CA TYR A 156 2.74 12.17 6.40
C TYR A 156 3.67 11.21 5.67
N GLY A 157 3.54 9.92 5.99
CA GLY A 157 4.02 8.82 5.17
C GLY A 157 2.86 8.18 4.41
N SER A 158 3.20 7.25 3.53
CA SER A 158 2.21 6.45 2.80
C SER A 158 2.64 5.00 2.59
N LEU A 159 1.66 4.14 2.40
CA LEU A 159 1.82 2.81 1.82
C LEU A 159 0.97 2.72 0.56
N GLU A 160 1.63 2.46 -0.57
CA GLU A 160 1.00 2.14 -1.84
C GLU A 160 0.97 0.62 -2.03
N ILE A 161 -0.20 0.10 -2.38
CA ILE A 161 -0.41 -1.32 -2.67
C ILE A 161 -0.87 -1.46 -4.11
N LEU A 162 -0.04 -2.08 -4.93
CA LEU A 162 -0.24 -2.20 -6.37
C LEU A 162 -0.52 -3.66 -6.73
N ASN A 163 -1.65 -3.94 -7.37
CA ASN A 163 -1.93 -5.27 -7.91
C ASN A 163 -1.83 -5.26 -9.44
N PHE A 164 -0.85 -5.97 -9.97
CA PHE A 164 -0.66 -6.13 -11.41
C PHE A 164 -1.15 -7.50 -11.86
N ASP A 165 -1.99 -7.51 -12.88
CA ASP A 165 -2.61 -8.71 -13.41
C ASP A 165 -1.81 -9.24 -14.60
N PHE A 166 -1.46 -10.54 -14.56
CA PHE A 166 -0.57 -11.16 -15.55
C PHE A 166 -1.23 -11.31 -16.91
N ASN A 167 -2.56 -11.53 -16.95
CA ASN A 167 -3.29 -11.71 -18.20
C ASN A 167 -3.36 -10.41 -18.99
N SER A 168 -3.69 -9.31 -18.31
CA SER A 168 -3.79 -7.99 -18.92
C SER A 168 -2.47 -7.25 -19.03
N ASN A 169 -1.43 -7.67 -18.28
CA ASN A 169 -0.14 -6.98 -18.19
C ASN A 169 -0.30 -5.49 -17.81
N GLN A 170 -1.22 -5.24 -16.88
CA GLN A 170 -1.62 -3.90 -16.44
C GLN A 170 -1.85 -3.84 -14.93
N LEU A 171 -1.75 -2.63 -14.39
CA LEU A 171 -2.16 -2.31 -13.03
C LEU A 171 -3.68 -2.46 -12.93
N LYS A 172 -4.15 -3.44 -12.17
CA LYS A 172 -5.58 -3.72 -11.97
C LYS A 172 -6.16 -2.87 -10.85
N SER A 173 -5.37 -2.58 -9.82
CA SER A 173 -5.79 -1.73 -8.71
C SER A 173 -4.61 -1.13 -7.97
N GLN A 174 -4.83 0.06 -7.43
CA GLN A 174 -3.96 0.74 -6.49
C GLN A 174 -4.76 1.12 -5.25
N ILE A 175 -4.17 0.95 -4.08
CA ILE A 175 -4.67 1.47 -2.80
C ILE A 175 -3.55 2.30 -2.20
N SER A 176 -3.89 3.50 -1.74
CA SER A 176 -2.97 4.37 -1.02
C SER A 176 -3.46 4.54 0.41
N ILE A 177 -2.60 4.31 1.38
CA ILE A 177 -2.89 4.57 2.79
C ILE A 177 -1.93 5.64 3.26
N SER A 178 -2.45 6.80 3.69
CA SER A 178 -1.68 7.85 4.32
C SER A 178 -1.74 7.74 5.84
N TYR A 179 -0.65 8.12 6.50
CA TYR A 179 -0.57 8.16 7.96
C TYR A 179 0.38 9.27 8.40
N SER A 180 0.10 9.90 9.55
CA SER A 180 1.00 10.91 10.10
C SER A 180 2.26 10.26 10.70
N GLY A 181 3.41 10.92 10.58
CA GLY A 181 4.64 10.52 11.27
C GLY A 181 4.55 10.64 12.79
N ALA A 182 3.62 11.44 13.31
CA ALA A 182 3.33 11.57 14.74
C ALA A 182 2.19 10.63 15.20
N LEU A 183 1.76 9.69 14.36
CA LEU A 183 0.66 8.78 14.68
C LEU A 183 1.05 7.83 15.82
N HIS A 184 0.29 7.87 16.91
CA HIS A 184 0.42 6.92 18.01
C HIS A 184 -0.21 5.59 17.58
N TRP A 185 0.62 4.57 17.37
CA TRP A 185 0.15 3.24 16.98
C TRP A 185 -0.51 2.51 18.15
N PRO A 186 -1.63 1.79 17.92
CA PRO A 186 -2.19 0.91 18.94
C PRO A 186 -1.24 -0.26 19.23
N THR A 187 -1.30 -0.78 20.46
CA THR A 187 -0.52 -1.96 20.88
C THR A 187 -1.10 -3.28 20.35
N GLN A 188 -2.40 -3.32 20.09
CA GLN A 188 -3.11 -4.50 19.59
C GLN A 188 -4.11 -4.12 18.49
N LEU A 189 -4.28 -4.98 17.51
CA LEU A 189 -5.18 -4.81 16.36
C LEU A 189 -6.24 -5.92 16.37
N GLU A 190 -7.03 -5.97 17.44
CA GLU A 190 -8.01 -7.05 17.67
C GLU A 190 -9.46 -6.62 17.45
N TYR A 191 -9.68 -5.41 16.93
CA TYR A 191 -11.01 -4.84 16.75
C TYR A 191 -11.29 -4.62 15.28
N PHE A 192 -12.25 -5.34 14.68
CA PHE A 192 -12.69 -5.04 13.31
C PHE A 192 -14.18 -4.79 13.27
N LYS A 193 -14.56 -3.51 13.16
CA LYS A 193 -15.97 -3.12 12.99
C LYS A 193 -16.10 -2.01 11.97
N ARG A 194 -17.16 -2.10 11.17
CA ARG A 194 -17.56 -1.00 10.29
C ARG A 194 -18.25 0.09 11.10
N PHE A 195 -18.05 1.33 10.68
CA PHE A 195 -18.71 2.47 11.28
C PHE A 195 -19.14 3.48 10.23
N LYS A 196 -20.03 4.38 10.65
CA LYS A 196 -20.33 5.64 10.00
C LYS A 196 -19.95 6.79 10.92
N VAL A 197 -19.40 7.86 10.36
CA VAL A 197 -19.22 9.11 11.09
C VAL A 197 -20.60 9.65 11.48
N SER A 198 -20.81 9.89 12.78
CA SER A 198 -22.12 10.20 13.36
C SER A 198 -22.51 11.68 13.20
N LYS A 199 -21.54 12.58 13.05
CA LYS A 199 -21.75 14.04 13.01
C LYS A 199 -20.82 14.73 12.01
N ASN A 200 -21.16 15.97 11.63
CA ASN A 200 -20.28 16.77 10.80
C ASN A 200 -19.04 17.24 11.56
N SER A 201 -17.95 17.43 10.82
CA SER A 201 -16.66 17.88 11.35
C SER A 201 -16.06 16.99 12.45
N ALA A 202 -16.27 15.67 12.36
CA ALA A 202 -15.56 14.71 13.20
C ALA A 202 -14.06 14.75 12.89
N LYS A 203 -13.21 14.82 13.93
CA LYS A 203 -11.76 15.04 13.76
C LYS A 203 -10.99 13.73 13.84
N LEU A 204 -10.29 13.40 12.76
CA LEU A 204 -9.32 12.31 12.76
C LEU A 204 -8.02 12.85 13.36
N ARG A 205 -7.44 12.12 14.32
CA ARG A 205 -6.32 12.61 15.13
C ARG A 205 -5.12 11.66 15.13
N THR A 206 -3.95 12.20 15.44
CA THR A 206 -2.71 11.40 15.57
C THR A 206 -2.61 10.67 16.91
N ALA A 207 -3.31 11.12 17.94
CA ALA A 207 -3.23 10.57 19.30
C ALA A 207 -4.58 10.58 20.03
N LEU A 208 -4.64 9.84 21.15
CA LEU A 208 -5.85 9.64 21.97
C LEU A 208 -6.15 10.83 22.90
N VAL A 209 -5.97 12.05 22.40
CA VAL A 209 -6.17 13.30 23.13
C VAL A 209 -6.76 14.34 22.18
N ILE A 210 -7.52 15.30 22.70
CA ILE A 210 -7.90 16.48 21.94
C ILE A 210 -6.81 17.52 22.17
N ASP A 211 -6.06 17.84 21.12
CA ASP A 211 -5.19 19.01 21.08
C ASP A 211 -5.51 19.83 19.83
N ASP A 212 -6.12 20.98 20.03
CA ASP A 212 -6.51 21.91 18.97
C ASP A 212 -5.64 23.19 18.97
N LYS A 213 -4.53 23.19 19.72
CA LYS A 213 -3.61 24.33 19.74
C LYS A 213 -3.01 24.54 18.36
N GLU A 214 -3.03 25.77 17.88
CA GLU A 214 -2.31 26.11 16.66
C GLU A 214 -0.80 25.98 16.89
N ILE A 215 -0.14 25.16 16.07
CA ILE A 215 1.31 25.02 16.07
C ILE A 215 1.85 25.35 14.68
N PRO A 216 3.08 25.88 14.56
CA PRO A 216 3.72 26.08 13.27
C PRO A 216 3.84 24.74 12.53
N ASP A 217 3.53 24.73 11.23
CA ASP A 217 3.92 23.61 10.39
C ASP A 217 5.46 23.62 10.23
N PRO A 218 6.18 22.53 10.56
CA PRO A 218 7.62 22.46 10.34
C PRO A 218 8.04 22.62 8.86
N CYS A 219 7.08 22.62 7.94
CA CYS A 219 7.28 22.45 6.51
C CYS A 219 6.81 23.65 5.69
N SER A 220 6.05 24.55 6.30
CA SER A 220 5.44 25.70 5.63
C SER A 220 5.21 26.84 6.61
N ASP A 221 4.94 28.04 6.10
CA ASP A 221 4.53 29.17 6.94
C ASP A 221 3.08 29.04 7.46
N GLN A 222 2.41 27.92 7.19
CA GLN A 222 1.06 27.65 7.65
C GLN A 222 1.07 27.18 9.11
N LYS A 223 -0.07 27.35 9.77
CA LYS A 223 -0.32 26.75 11.08
C LYS A 223 -1.18 25.50 10.90
N ILE A 224 -0.87 24.47 11.68
CA ILE A 224 -1.71 23.27 11.80
C ILE A 224 -2.43 23.28 13.15
N GLN A 225 -3.55 22.57 13.23
CA GLN A 225 -4.34 22.46 14.46
C GLN A 225 -3.92 21.22 15.25
N GLY A 226 -2.96 21.41 16.15
CA GLY A 226 -2.48 20.44 17.13
C GLY A 226 -2.31 19.05 16.54
N ASN A 227 -3.13 18.11 17.01
CA ASN A 227 -3.04 16.71 16.61
C ASN A 227 -4.11 16.28 15.58
N MET A 228 -4.75 17.22 14.90
CA MET A 228 -5.74 16.96 13.86
C MET A 228 -5.07 16.58 12.53
N ILE A 229 -5.42 15.40 12.01
CA ILE A 229 -5.03 14.93 10.67
C ILE A 229 -6.01 15.50 9.63
N ASP A 230 -7.31 15.34 9.89
CA ASP A 230 -8.35 15.73 8.93
C ASP A 230 -9.73 15.83 9.61
N SER A 231 -10.73 16.27 8.84
CA SER A 231 -12.10 16.49 9.30
C SER A 231 -13.11 15.82 8.38
N TYR A 232 -14.04 15.06 8.96
CA TYR A 232 -15.01 14.25 8.24
C TYR A 232 -16.43 14.69 8.49
N ASN A 233 -17.24 14.66 7.42
CA ASN A 233 -18.67 14.89 7.53
C ASN A 233 -19.43 13.61 7.90
N THR A 234 -20.69 13.77 8.28
CA THR A 234 -21.57 12.64 8.62
C THR A 234 -21.66 11.63 7.46
N ASN A 235 -21.90 10.37 7.80
CA ASN A 235 -22.06 9.23 6.88
C ASN A 235 -20.81 8.75 6.13
N PHE A 236 -19.63 9.33 6.35
CA PHE A 236 -18.40 8.68 5.91
C PHE A 236 -18.27 7.30 6.54
N GLU A 237 -18.01 6.28 5.72
CA GLU A 237 -17.87 4.89 6.15
C GLU A 237 -16.40 4.52 6.30
N GLY A 238 -16.07 3.78 7.36
CA GLY A 238 -14.71 3.31 7.61
C GLY A 238 -14.67 2.06 8.47
N PHE A 239 -13.45 1.66 8.82
CA PHE A 239 -13.16 0.48 9.63
C PHE A 239 -12.45 0.90 10.90
N ALA A 240 -12.98 0.52 12.05
CA ALA A 240 -12.26 0.58 13.30
C ALA A 240 -11.45 -0.70 13.45
N LEU A 241 -10.18 -0.53 13.80
CA LEU A 241 -9.09 -1.53 13.75
C LEU A 241 -8.51 -1.85 15.14
N SER A 242 -8.67 -0.91 16.07
CA SER A 242 -8.29 -1.05 17.48
C SER A 242 -9.10 -0.08 18.33
N ASN A 243 -9.09 -0.30 19.64
CA ASN A 243 -9.67 0.59 20.63
C ASN A 243 -8.59 1.15 21.57
N GLY A 244 -8.65 2.46 21.77
CA GLY A 244 -7.86 3.19 22.73
C GLY A 244 -8.61 3.26 24.05
N LEU A 245 -8.04 2.65 25.09
CA LEU A 245 -8.63 2.64 26.43
C LEU A 245 -8.24 3.91 27.19
N ASN A 246 -9.21 4.53 27.87
CA ASN A 246 -8.94 5.59 28.82
C ASN A 246 -8.41 5.03 30.16
N GLU A 247 -8.10 5.91 31.12
CA GLU A 247 -7.63 5.51 32.47
C GLU A 247 -8.60 4.57 33.21
N LYS A 248 -9.87 4.55 32.83
CA LYS A 248 -10.92 3.67 33.37
C LYS A 248 -11.10 2.39 32.55
N GLN A 249 -10.17 2.07 31.65
CA GLN A 249 -10.23 0.94 30.72
C GLN A 249 -11.46 0.93 29.79
N MET A 250 -12.11 2.07 29.59
CA MET A 250 -13.22 2.20 28.66
C MET A 250 -12.71 2.67 27.30
N SER A 251 -13.24 2.08 26.22
CA SER A 251 -12.93 2.52 24.86
C SER A 251 -13.55 3.89 24.59
N ASP A 252 -12.73 4.93 24.62
CA ASP A 252 -13.11 6.30 24.27
C ASP A 252 -12.61 6.71 22.89
N TRP A 253 -11.67 5.94 22.35
CA TRP A 253 -11.05 6.18 21.06
C TRP A 253 -11.01 4.91 20.24
N TYR A 254 -11.06 5.06 18.92
CA TYR A 254 -10.87 3.96 17.98
C TYR A 254 -9.80 4.34 16.97
N PHE A 255 -8.86 3.43 16.76
CA PHE A 255 -7.92 3.52 15.65
C PHE A 255 -8.66 3.09 14.39
N VAL A 256 -8.62 3.89 13.35
CA VAL A 256 -9.46 3.70 12.17
C VAL A 256 -8.68 3.78 10.87
N LEU A 257 -9.22 3.11 9.86
CA LEU A 257 -8.93 3.29 8.45
C LEU A 257 -10.19 3.84 7.77
N ILE A 258 -10.08 5.03 7.18
CA ILE A 258 -11.22 5.74 6.59
C ILE A 258 -10.83 6.34 5.23
N PRO A 259 -11.70 6.33 4.20
CA PRO A 259 -11.38 6.94 2.91
C PRO A 259 -11.05 8.43 3.04
N SER A 260 -10.12 8.94 2.24
CA SER A 260 -9.81 10.37 2.20
C SER A 260 -11.06 11.20 1.84
N PRO A 261 -11.33 12.32 2.51
CA PRO A 261 -12.47 13.17 2.18
C PRO A 261 -12.24 13.99 0.89
N TYR A 262 -10.99 14.10 0.43
CA TYR A 262 -10.61 14.93 -0.72
C TYR A 262 -10.42 14.13 -2.01
N ILE A 263 -9.97 12.88 -1.91
CA ILE A 263 -9.63 12.04 -3.06
C ILE A 263 -10.64 10.91 -3.16
N LYS A 264 -11.37 10.89 -4.28
CA LYS A 264 -12.24 9.78 -4.63
C LYS A 264 -11.37 8.61 -5.13
N ASP A 265 -11.71 7.41 -4.70
CA ASP A 265 -11.12 6.11 -5.07
C ASP A 265 -9.90 5.65 -4.26
N LYS A 266 -10.15 4.71 -3.34
CA LYS A 266 -9.15 3.82 -2.71
C LYS A 266 -7.94 4.51 -2.03
N VAL A 267 -8.07 5.79 -1.69
CA VAL A 267 -7.15 6.49 -0.80
C VAL A 267 -7.75 6.51 0.59
N TYR A 268 -6.97 6.10 1.58
CA TYR A 268 -7.39 6.00 2.97
C TYR A 268 -6.43 6.75 3.88
N ASN A 269 -6.95 7.20 5.02
CA ASN A 269 -6.20 7.82 6.09
C ASN A 269 -6.27 6.93 7.33
N LEU A 270 -5.15 6.81 8.04
CA LEU A 270 -5.07 6.20 9.37
C LEU A 270 -5.08 7.28 10.45
N GLY A 271 -5.77 7.00 11.55
CA GLY A 271 -5.81 7.90 12.70
C GLY A 271 -6.75 7.42 13.80
N TRP A 272 -7.02 8.31 14.74
CA TRP A 272 -7.90 8.09 15.88
C TRP A 272 -9.17 8.91 15.78
N PHE A 273 -10.32 8.29 16.03
CA PHE A 273 -11.58 8.98 16.28
C PHE A 273 -12.04 8.79 17.71
N GLN A 274 -12.75 9.78 18.24
CA GLN A 274 -13.49 9.62 19.49
C GLN A 274 -14.71 8.73 19.25
N LYS A 275 -15.02 7.87 20.23
CA LYS A 275 -16.19 6.97 20.19
C LYS A 275 -17.49 7.70 19.88
N GLN A 276 -17.70 8.89 20.44
CA GLN A 276 -18.91 9.69 20.23
C GLN A 276 -19.13 10.12 18.77
N ASP A 277 -18.06 10.14 17.97
CA ASP A 277 -18.10 10.53 16.56
C ASP A 277 -18.44 9.36 15.64
N LEU A 278 -18.61 8.15 16.19
CA LEU A 278 -18.81 6.93 15.44
C LEU A 278 -20.16 6.30 15.75
N LYS A 279 -20.84 5.84 14.70
CA LYS A 279 -21.97 4.92 14.79
C LYS A 279 -21.54 3.59 14.17
N PHE A 280 -21.31 2.58 15.00
CA PHE A 280 -20.97 1.24 14.51
C PHE A 280 -22.16 0.64 13.76
N THR A 281 -21.84 -0.06 12.67
CA THR A 281 -22.81 -0.80 11.86
C THR A 281 -22.52 -2.28 12.01
N ASP A 282 -23.58 -3.08 12.19
CA ASP A 282 -23.42 -4.53 12.25
C ASP A 282 -22.88 -5.05 10.92
N VAL A 283 -21.91 -5.94 11.01
CA VAL A 283 -21.37 -6.65 9.84
C VAL A 283 -22.44 -7.64 9.41
N LYS A 284 -23.15 -7.35 8.32
CA LYS A 284 -23.90 -8.36 7.57
C LYS A 284 -22.97 -9.11 6.63
#